data_AF-A0A8T7HBX3-F1
#
_entry.id   AF-A0A8T7HBX3-F1
#
_cell.length_a   1.000
_cell.length_b   1.000
_cell.length_c   1.000
_cell.angle_alpha   90.00
_cell.angle_beta   90.00
_cell.angle_gamma   90.00
#
_symmetry.space_group_name_H-M   'P 1'
#
loop_
_entity.id
_entity.type
_entity.pdbx_description
1 polymer ?
#
loop_
_entity_poly.entity_id
_entity_poly.type
_entity_poly.pdbx_seq_one_letter_code
_entity_poly.pdbx_strand_id
1 'polypeptide(L)'
;MTTRVNVNIPEALFNKSQQLIEKGFFSNFSELIREGIRERIKQYEPIEMTKDDRKLMALIKKADKKGLLISQEEMEKHGLKLKVH
;
A
#
# COMPACT_ATOMS: atom_id res chain seq x y z
N MET A 1 4.72 -14.59 -8.00
CA MET A 1 5.97 -14.38 -7.23
C MET A 1 5.60 -14.26 -5.76
N THR A 2 6.28 -14.97 -4.86
CA THR A 2 6.09 -14.88 -3.41
C THR A 2 7.14 -13.98 -2.80
N THR A 3 6.71 -12.85 -2.23
CA THR A 3 7.61 -11.89 -1.56
C THR A 3 7.69 -12.24 -0.07
N ARG A 4 8.91 -12.39 0.46
CA ARG A 4 9.12 -12.53 1.91
C ARG A 4 9.19 -11.15 2.55
N VAL A 5 8.57 -11.02 3.71
CA VAL A 5 8.53 -9.76 4.47
C VAL A 5 8.90 -10.07 5.91
N ASN A 6 9.80 -9.27 6.47
CA ASN A 6 10.13 -9.30 7.89
C ASN A 6 9.33 -8.22 8.59
N VAL A 7 8.63 -8.57 9.66
CA VAL A 7 7.78 -7.67 10.43
C VAL A 7 8.18 -7.71 11.89
N ASN A 8 8.41 -6.51 12.46
CA ASN A 8 8.58 -6.34 13.89
C ASN A 8 7.21 -6.06 14.50
N ILE A 9 6.93 -6.76 15.60
CA ILE A 9 5.64 -6.73 16.27
C ILE A 9 5.87 -6.58 17.78
N PRO A 10 5.03 -5.82 18.49
CA PRO A 10 5.09 -5.74 19.94
C PRO A 10 4.91 -7.12 20.58
N GLU A 11 5.63 -7.38 21.67
CA GLU A 11 5.62 -8.66 22.37
C GLU A 11 4.21 -9.07 22.83
N ALA A 12 3.42 -8.12 23.33
CA ALA A 12 2.03 -8.37 23.72
C ALA A 12 1.15 -8.84 22.55
N LEU A 13 1.41 -8.37 21.33
CA LEU A 13 0.71 -8.80 20.11
C LEU A 13 1.18 -10.20 19.71
N PHE A 14 2.48 -10.46 19.77
CA PHE A 14 3.03 -11.78 19.51
C PHE A 14 2.43 -12.85 20.43
N ASN A 15 2.35 -12.57 21.74
CA ASN A 15 1.76 -13.49 22.71
C ASN A 15 0.29 -13.79 22.42
N LYS A 16 -0.50 -12.78 22.04
CA LYS A 16 -1.89 -12.98 21.61
C LYS A 16 -1.99 -13.81 20.33
N SER A 17 -1.10 -13.58 19.36
CA SER A 17 -1.06 -14.36 18.13
C SER A 17 -0.71 -15.83 18.39
N GLN A 18 0.22 -16.11 19.32
CA GLN A 18 0.54 -17.49 19.72
C GLN A 18 -0.67 -18.20 20.31
N GLN A 19 -1.42 -17.55 21.20
CA GLN A 19 -2.65 -18.12 21.76
C GLN A 19 -3.70 -18.47 20.69
N LEU A 20 -3.80 -17.67 19.63
CA LEU A 20 -4.74 -17.95 18.53
C LEU A 20 -4.30 -19.17 17.71
N ILE A 21 -3.00 -19.36 17.53
CA ILE A 21 -2.43 -20.51 16.84
C ILE A 21 -2.61 -21.77 17.69
N GLU A 22 -2.29 -21.71 18.99
CA GLU A 22 -2.44 -22.83 19.93
C GLU A 22 -3.90 -23.32 20.04
N LYS A 23 -4.86 -22.40 19.97
CA LYS A 23 -6.30 -22.73 19.95
C LYS A 23 -6.78 -23.27 18.60
N GLY A 24 -5.91 -23.37 17.60
CA GLY A 24 -6.23 -23.92 16.28
C GLY A 24 -6.99 -22.97 15.35
N PHE A 25 -7.09 -21.67 15.67
CA PHE A 25 -7.74 -20.71 14.77
C PHE A 25 -6.90 -20.41 13.52
N PHE A 26 -5.58 -20.57 13.61
CA PHE A 26 -4.65 -20.41 12.50
C PHE A 26 -3.58 -21.50 12.56
N SER A 27 -3.10 -21.96 11.40
CA SER A 27 -2.11 -23.04 11.33
C SER A 27 -0.71 -22.56 11.71
N ASN A 28 -0.39 -21.29 11.45
CA ASN A 28 0.89 -20.68 11.82
C ASN A 28 0.82 -19.15 11.80
N PHE A 29 1.90 -18.53 12.29
CA PHE A 29 2.04 -17.09 12.38
C PHE A 29 1.95 -16.37 11.01
N SER A 30 2.55 -16.95 9.97
CA SER A 30 2.54 -16.36 8.62
C SER A 30 1.13 -16.35 8.00
N GLU A 31 0.29 -17.32 8.33
CA GLU A 31 -1.11 -17.35 7.92
C GLU A 31 -1.91 -16.24 8.60
N LEU A 32 -1.80 -16.14 9.93
CA LEU A 32 -2.45 -15.09 10.73
C LEU A 32 -2.12 -13.69 10.22
N ILE A 33 -0.84 -13.40 9.98
CA ILE A 33 -0.41 -12.09 9.46
C ILE A 33 -0.97 -11.82 8.06
N ARG A 34 -0.99 -12.84 7.19
CA ARG A 34 -1.52 -12.67 5.83
C ARG A 34 -3.02 -12.38 5.83
N GLU A 35 -3.80 -13.03 6.68
CA GLU A 35 -5.24 -12.73 6.79
C GLU A 35 -5.47 -11.31 7.33
N GLY A 36 -4.75 -10.91 8.38
CA GLY A 36 -4.86 -9.55 8.92
C GLY A 36 -4.51 -8.47 7.90
N ILE A 37 -3.44 -8.67 7.12
CA ILE A 37 -3.08 -7.77 6.03
C ILE A 37 -4.16 -7.79 4.94
N ARG A 38 -4.67 -8.96 4.55
CA ARG A 38 -5.69 -9.08 3.50
C ARG A 38 -6.99 -8.37 3.89
N GLU A 39 -7.46 -8.55 5.12
CA GLU A 39 -8.63 -7.83 5.62
C GLU A 39 -8.42 -6.31 5.57
N ARG A 40 -7.22 -5.85 5.92
CA ARG A 40 -6.92 -4.43 5.85
C ARG A 40 -6.82 -3.92 4.42
N ILE A 41 -6.22 -4.69 3.52
CA ILE A 41 -6.21 -4.38 2.09
C ILE A 41 -7.64 -4.27 1.54
N LYS A 42 -8.57 -5.14 1.94
CA LYS A 42 -9.98 -5.05 1.50
C LYS A 42 -10.67 -3.75 1.95
N GLN A 43 -10.23 -3.17 3.06
CA GLN A 43 -10.76 -1.90 3.57
C GLN A 43 -10.12 -0.68 2.94
N TYR A 44 -8.89 -0.82 2.43
CA TYR A 44 -8.37 0.11 1.45
C TYR A 44 -9.11 -0.18 0.15
N GLU A 45 -10.19 0.58 -0.13
CA GLU A 45 -10.68 0.65 -1.50
C GLU A 45 -9.46 0.91 -2.40
N PRO A 46 -9.29 0.18 -3.53
CA PRO A 46 -8.39 0.67 -4.54
C PRO A 46 -8.88 2.09 -4.82
N ILE A 47 -8.07 3.11 -4.51
CA ILE A 47 -8.39 4.48 -4.89
C ILE A 47 -8.62 4.39 -6.39
N GLU A 48 -9.88 4.38 -6.82
CA GLU A 48 -10.20 4.30 -8.23
C GLU A 48 -9.51 5.50 -8.82
N MET A 49 -8.49 5.28 -9.65
CA MET A 49 -7.80 6.38 -10.31
C MET A 49 -8.86 7.23 -10.98
N THR A 50 -9.05 8.43 -10.44
CA THR A 50 -10.02 9.37 -10.94
C THR A 50 -9.65 9.72 -12.38
N LYS A 51 -10.58 10.32 -13.12
CA LYS A 51 -10.27 10.78 -14.49
C LYS A 51 -9.04 11.70 -14.50
N ASP A 52 -8.81 12.44 -13.42
CA ASP A 52 -7.69 13.37 -13.30
C ASP A 52 -6.38 12.67 -12.94
N ASP A 53 -6.39 11.63 -12.10
CA ASP A 53 -5.22 10.77 -11.84
C ASP A 53 -4.75 10.07 -13.12
N ARG A 54 -5.68 9.65 -13.97
CA ARG A 54 -5.36 9.02 -15.27
C ARG A 54 -4.74 10.02 -16.24
N LYS A 55 -5.23 11.26 -16.28
CA LYS A 55 -4.62 12.33 -17.07
C LYS A 55 -3.21 12.63 -16.60
N LEU A 56 -2.99 12.69 -15.28
CA LEU A 56 -1.69 12.92 -14.69
C LEU A 56 -0.69 11.81 -15.05
N MET A 57 -1.09 10.55 -14.89
CA MET A 57 -0.25 9.42 -15.28
C MET A 57 0.09 9.40 -16.77
N ALA A 58 -0.84 9.85 -17.63
CA ALA A 58 -0.57 10.01 -19.05
C ALA A 58 0.41 11.16 -19.35
N LEU A 59 0.36 12.25 -18.58
CA LEU A 59 1.30 13.37 -18.69
C LEU A 59 2.70 12.96 -18.23
N ILE A 60 2.81 12.32 -17.06
CA ILE A 60 4.08 11.81 -16.52
C ILE A 60 4.72 10.84 -17.52
N LYS A 61 3.97 9.87 -18.05
CA LYS A 61 4.48 8.93 -19.09
C LYS A 61 4.92 9.63 -20.37
N LYS A 62 4.26 10.72 -20.77
CA LYS A 62 4.66 11.50 -21.96
C LYS A 62 5.92 12.31 -21.70
N ALA A 63 6.10 12.83 -20.49
CA ALA A 63 7.27 13.59 -20.10
C ALA A 63 8.50 12.70 -19.89
N ASP A 64 8.35 11.54 -19.25
CA ASP A 64 9.39 10.50 -19.15
C ASP A 64 9.87 10.04 -20.53
N LYS A 65 8.95 9.79 -21.47
CA LYS A 65 9.30 9.44 -22.86
C LYS A 65 10.05 10.55 -23.60
N LYS A 66 9.97 11.80 -23.14
CA LYS A 66 10.67 12.96 -23.67
C LYS A 66 11.93 13.32 -22.86
N GLY A 67 12.24 12.57 -21.80
CA GLY A 67 13.37 12.83 -20.90
C GLY A 67 13.19 14.07 -20.02
N LEU A 68 11.96 14.56 -19.85
CA LEU A 68 11.65 15.76 -19.07
C LEU A 68 10.98 15.34 -17.76
N LEU A 69 11.65 15.60 -16.63
CA LEU A 69 11.05 15.47 -15.30
C LEU A 69 10.05 16.63 -15.12
N ILE A 70 8.76 16.33 -14.99
CA ILE A 70 7.74 17.36 -14.69
C ILE A 70 8.03 17.91 -13.29
N SER A 71 8.14 19.25 -13.20
CA SER A 71 8.41 19.92 -11.94
C SER A 71 7.19 19.91 -11.01
N GLN A 72 7.45 19.98 -9.70
CA GLN A 72 6.40 20.01 -8.66
C GLN A 72 5.42 21.19 -8.87
N GLU A 73 5.90 22.32 -9.40
CA GLU A 73 5.11 23.51 -9.71
C GLU A 73 4.11 23.29 -10.86
N GLU A 74 4.47 22.50 -11.87
CA GLU A 74 3.55 22.15 -12.96
C GLU A 74 2.45 21.18 -12.49
N MET A 75 2.77 20.32 -11.52
CA MET A 75 1.79 19.43 -10.90
C MET A 75 0.74 20.24 -10.11
N GLU A 76 1.17 21.23 -9.34
CA GLU A 76 0.27 22.07 -8.54
C GLU A 76 -0.65 22.95 -9.39
N LYS A 77 -0.19 23.48 -10.54
CA LYS A 77 -1.01 24.24 -11.49
C LYS A 77 -2.19 23.44 -12.06
N HIS A 78 -2.10 22.12 -12.07
CA HIS A 78 -3.18 21.23 -12.49
C HIS A 78 -4.05 20.74 -11.31
N GLY A 79 -3.95 21.38 -10.14
CA GLY A 79 -4.84 21.14 -8.99
C GLY A 79 -4.38 20.03 -8.05
N LEU A 80 -3.14 19.57 -8.16
CA LEU A 80 -2.61 18.48 -7.33
C LEU A 80 -1.83 19.06 -6.14
N LYS A 81 -2.34 18.88 -4.93
CA LYS A 81 -1.54 19.06 -3.71
C LYS A 81 -0.96 17.71 -3.31
N LEU A 82 0.36 17.58 -3.36
CA LEU A 82 1.04 16.47 -2.70
C LEU A 82 0.86 16.65 -1.18
N LYS A 83 -0.05 15.89 -0.57
CA LYS A 83 0.01 15.71 0.88
C LYS A 83 1.23 14.86 1.18
N VAL A 84 2.34 15.53 1.47
CA VAL A 84 3.49 14.90 2.10
C VAL A 84 3.10 14.66 3.56
N HIS A 85 3.04 13.40 3.97
CA HIS A 85 3.04 12.98 5.38
C HIS A 85 4.41 12.41 5.69
#